data_AF-A0AAV8Y1G2-F1
#
_entry.id   AF-A0AAV8Y1G2-F1
#
_cell.length_a   1.000
_cell.length_b   1.000
_cell.length_c   1.000
_cell.angle_alpha   90.00
_cell.angle_beta   90.00
_cell.angle_gamma   90.00
#
_symmetry.space_group_name_H-M   'P 1'
#
loop_
_entity.id
_entity.type
_entity.pdbx_description
1 polymer ?
#
loop_
_entity_poly.entity_id
_entity_poly.type
_entity_poly.pdbx_seq_one_letter_code
_entity_poly.pdbx_strand_id
1 'polypeptide(L)' 'MSSPTVEKVVENCGFTEGPHWDEETQSLYFVDMQVRSLNRYVPATKKHTKVNMGAYCVK' A
#
# COMPACT_ATOMS: atom_id res chain seq x y z
N MET A 1 28.47 -2.44 14.12
CA MET A 1 27.49 -1.91 13.15
C MET A 1 26.28 -2.81 13.21
N SER A 2 25.08 -2.28 13.46
CA SER A 2 23.86 -3.08 13.48
C SER A 2 23.49 -3.48 12.06
N SER A 3 23.16 -4.75 11.85
CA SER A 3 22.59 -5.24 10.59
C SER A 3 21.17 -4.69 10.40
N PRO A 4 20.72 -4.46 9.16
CA PRO A 4 19.33 -4.10 8.91
C PRO A 4 18.40 -5.26 9.30
N THR A 5 17.24 -4.92 9.84
CA THR A 5 16.14 -5.86 10.08
C THR A 5 15.08 -5.69 8.99
N VAL A 6 14.40 -6.78 8.66
CA VAL A 6 13.32 -6.80 7.67
C VAL A 6 12.02 -7.19 8.38
N GLU A 7 10.96 -6.39 8.20
CA GLU A 7 9.63 -6.62 8.74
C GLU A 7 8.60 -6.64 7.61
N LYS A 8 7.66 -7.59 7.68
CA LYS A 8 6.47 -7.60 6.82
C LYS A 8 5.42 -6.66 7.40
N VAL A 9 5.05 -5.62 6.65
CA VAL A 9 4.14 -4.55 7.12
C VAL A 9 2.70 -4.66 6.61
N VAL A 10 2.46 -5.38 5.51
CA VAL A 10 1.13 -5.57 4.92
C VAL A 10 0.95 -7.04 4.50
N GLU A 11 -0.27 -7.56 4.64
CA GLU A 11 -0.64 -8.92 4.21
C GLU A 11 -1.58 -8.90 3.00
N ASN A 12 -1.79 -10.07 2.38
CA ASN A 12 -2.77 -10.26 1.29
C ASN A 12 -2.57 -9.32 0.09
N CYS A 13 -1.32 -9.03 -0.24
CA CYS A 13 -0.91 -8.30 -1.43
C CYS A 13 -0.53 -9.31 -2.53
N GLY A 14 -1.03 -9.11 -3.75
CA GLY A 14 -0.77 -9.98 -4.88
C GLY A 14 0.35 -9.43 -5.76
N PHE A 15 0.00 -8.44 -6.58
CA PHE A 15 0.95 -7.79 -7.49
C PHE A 15 0.97 -6.28 -7.23
N THR A 16 1.82 -5.88 -6.29
CA THR A 16 1.92 -4.50 -5.82
C THR A 16 3.00 -3.71 -6.54
N GLU A 17 2.72 -2.45 -6.85
CA GLU A 17 3.62 -1.57 -7.57
C GLU A 17 3.50 -0.12 -7.10
N GLY A 18 4.47 0.71 -7.53
CA GLY A 18 4.42 2.17 -7.37
C GLY A 18 4.36 2.65 -5.91
N PRO A 19 5.28 2.25 -5.03
CA PRO A 19 5.32 2.76 -3.67
C PRO A 19 5.58 4.28 -3.68
N HIS A 20 4.75 5.03 -2.98
CA HIS A 20 4.86 6.47 -2.82
C HIS A 20 4.71 6.82 -1.34
N TRP A 21 5.73 7.49 -0.79
CA TRP A 21 5.68 8.02 0.57
C TRP A 21 5.17 9.45 0.55
N ASP A 22 4.08 9.70 1.26
CA ASP A 22 3.58 11.02 1.55
C ASP A 22 4.10 11.49 2.92
N GLU A 23 4.98 12.48 2.90
CA GLU A 23 5.62 13.01 4.11
C GLU A 23 4.63 13.75 5.02
N GLU A 24 3.65 14.46 4.46
CA GLU A 24 2.71 15.27 5.24
C GLU A 24 1.83 14.39 6.13
N THR A 25 1.27 13.31 5.58
CA THR A 25 0.40 12.39 6.33
C THR A 25 1.11 11.14 6.84
N GLN A 26 2.43 11.05 6.66
CA GLN A 26 3.28 9.89 7.05
C GLN A 26 2.68 8.56 6.59
N SER A 27 2.36 8.50 5.29
CA SER A 27 1.60 7.41 4.71
C SER A 27 2.29 6.82 3.48
N LEU A 28 2.36 5.49 3.43
CA LEU A 28 2.80 4.76 2.26
C LEU A 28 1.59 4.42 1.40
N TYR A 29 1.55 4.95 0.18
CA TYR A 29 0.58 4.59 -0.84
C TYR A 29 1.20 3.63 -1.86
N PHE A 30 0.41 2.70 -2.37
CA PHE A 30 0.82 1.79 -3.45
C PHE A 30 -0.43 1.20 -4.12
N VAL A 31 -0.26 0.68 -5.33
CA VAL A 31 -1.35 -0.01 -6.04
C VAL A 31 -1.18 -1.52 -5.93
N ASP A 32 -2.29 -2.26 -5.95
CA ASP A 32 -2.30 -3.70 -6.22
C ASP A 32 -3.08 -3.94 -7.50
N MET A 33 -2.37 -4.40 -8.54
CA MET A 33 -2.93 -4.60 -9.87
C MET A 33 -3.77 -5.88 -9.98
N GLN A 34 -3.48 -6.88 -9.15
CA GLN A 34 -4.23 -8.14 -9.17
C GLN A 34 -5.65 -7.95 -8.66
N VAL A 35 -5.81 -7.17 -7.59
CA VAL A 35 -7.14 -6.87 -7.01
C VAL A 35 -7.68 -5.49 -7.38
N ARG A 36 -6.96 -4.71 -8.19
CA ARG A 36 -7.33 -3.36 -8.66
C ARG A 36 -7.66 -2.41 -7.52
N SER A 37 -6.71 -2.25 -6.60
CA SER A 37 -6.90 -1.41 -5.42
C SER A 37 -5.80 -0.36 -5.24
N LEU A 38 -6.18 0.80 -4.71
CA LEU A 38 -5.26 1.76 -4.13
C LEU A 38 -5.17 1.49 -2.63
N ASN A 39 -3.95 1.33 -2.13
CA ASN A 39 -3.66 0.98 -0.76
C ASN A 39 -2.97 2.14 -0.06
N ARG A 40 -3.23 2.25 1.25
CA ARG A 40 -2.56 3.18 2.17
C ARG A 40 -2.17 2.44 3.43
N TYR A 41 -0.90 2.57 3.83
CA TYR A 41 -0.37 2.06 5.08
C TYR A 41 0.18 3.20 5.94
N VAL A 42 -0.20 3.24 7.21
CA VAL A 42 0.24 4.25 8.19
C VAL A 42 1.10 3.57 9.26
N PRO A 43 2.44 3.69 9.23
CA PRO A 43 3.34 2.95 10.12
C PRO A 43 3.07 3.18 11.61
N ALA A 44 2.79 4.43 12.01
CA ALA A 44 2.57 4.81 13.40
C ALA A 44 1.39 4.07 14.06
N THR A 45 0.41 3.64 13.26
CA THR A 45 -0.79 2.92 13.74
C THR A 45 -0.85 1.49 13.25
N LYS A 46 0.13 1.06 12.44
CA LYS A 46 0.14 -0.20 11.67
C LYS A 46 -1.16 -0.44 10.88
N LYS A 47 -1.85 0.64 10.50
CA LYS A 47 -3.16 0.55 9.84
C LYS A 47 -2.98 0.48 8.34
N HIS A 48 -3.51 -0.59 7.74
CA HIS A 48 -3.64 -0.76 6.29
C HIS A 48 -5.10 -0.58 5.88
N THR A 49 -5.34 0.34 4.94
CA THR A 49 -6.64 0.56 4.33
C THR A 49 -6.51 0.49 2.82
N LYS A 50 -7.58 0.06 2.14
CA LYS A 50 -7.61 -0.01 0.68
C LYS A 50 -8.95 0.40 0.13
N VAL A 51 -8.94 0.93 -1.09
CA VAL A 51 -10.12 1.20 -1.89
C VAL A 51 -10.01 0.43 -3.20
N ASN A 52 -11.06 -0.34 -3.54
CA ASN A 52 -11.14 -1.01 -4.83
C ASN A 52 -11.60 0.01 -5.88
N MET A 53 -10.87 0.12 -6.99
CA MET A 53 -11.16 1.13 -8.03
C MET A 53 -12.22 0.67 -9.04
N GLY A 54 -12.87 -0.47 -8.80
CA GLY A 54 -13.91 -1.02 -9.67
C GLY A 54 -13.39 -1.49 -11.03
N ALA A 55 -14.30 -1.98 -11.88
CA ALA A 55 -14.04 -2.18 -13.30
C ALA A 55 -14.28 -0.86 -14.04
N TYR A 56 -13.46 -0.56 -15.04
CA TYR A 56 -13.65 0.59 -15.94
C TYR A 56 -15.12 0.68 -16.39
N CYS A 57 -15.84 1.72 -15.98
CA CYS A 57 -17.10 2.09 -16.62
C CYS A 57 -16.75 2.69 -17.98
N VAL A 58 -16.78 1.87 -19.03
CA VAL A 58 -16.87 2.37 -20.39
C VAL A 58 -18.28 2.95 -20.52
N LYS A 59 -18.37 4.28 -20.63
CA LYS A 59 -19.63 4.96 -21.00
C LYS A 59 -19.92 4.72 -22.47
#